data_AF-A0ABC9A9W8-F1
#
_entry.id   AF-A0ABC9A9W8-F1
#
_cell.length_a   1.000
_cell.length_b   1.000
_cell.length_c   1.000
_cell.angle_alpha   90.00
_cell.angle_beta   90.00
_cell.angle_gamma   90.00
#
_symmetry.space_group_name_H-M   'P 1'
#
loop_
_entity.id
_entity.type
_entity.pdbx_description
1 polymer ?
#
loop_
_entity_poly.entity_id
_entity_poly.type
_entity_poly.pdbx_seq_one_letter_code
_entity_poly.pdbx_strand_id
1 'polypeptide(L)'
;MANHRAAALLIASLLVAVAIADARLAIHHDVHGVCCAAAGRAGSNCVGACARAMESLAAFFVNDVAAVPALTCRKVHGVKAGETCSSVAQAAGLTQDDFLGFNPNINCEKVFVGQWVCLAATSA
;
A
#
# COMPACT_ATOMS: atom_id res chain seq x y z
N MET A 1 -37.54 8.51 -36.52
CA MET A 1 -36.65 7.50 -35.92
C MET A 1 -35.25 8.09 -35.78
N ALA A 2 -35.00 8.89 -34.74
CA ALA A 2 -33.68 9.54 -34.49
C ALA A 2 -33.33 9.64 -33.00
N ASN A 3 -34.05 8.90 -32.16
CA ASN A 3 -34.12 9.10 -30.70
C ASN A 3 -33.70 7.86 -29.89
N HIS A 4 -33.36 6.73 -30.54
CA HIS A 4 -32.85 5.53 -29.84
C HIS A 4 -31.32 5.48 -29.81
N ARG A 5 -30.65 6.14 -30.76
CA ARG A 5 -29.17 6.19 -30.81
C ARG A 5 -28.58 7.11 -29.73
N ALA A 6 -29.22 8.24 -29.43
CA ALA A 6 -28.78 9.15 -28.38
C ALA A 6 -28.96 8.58 -26.96
N ALA A 7 -30.05 7.83 -26.73
CA ALA A 7 -30.30 7.17 -25.45
C ALA A 7 -29.28 6.05 -25.16
N ALA A 8 -28.89 5.27 -26.17
CA ALA A 8 -27.86 4.23 -26.03
C ALA A 8 -26.48 4.80 -25.68
N LEU A 9 -26.10 5.96 -26.24
CA LEU A 9 -24.83 6.63 -25.92
C LEU A 9 -24.81 7.18 -24.48
N LEU A 10 -25.91 7.77 -24.00
CA LEU A 10 -25.98 8.29 -22.63
C LEU A 10 -25.96 7.17 -21.56
N ILE A 11 -26.61 6.02 -21.84
CA ILE A 11 -26.58 4.86 -20.95
C ILE A 11 -25.18 4.23 -20.92
N ALA A 12 -24.49 4.16 -22.06
CA ALA A 12 -23.10 3.67 -22.13
C ALA A 12 -22.14 4.57 -21.35
N SER A 13 -22.29 5.89 -21.43
CA SER A 13 -21.49 6.84 -20.64
C SER A 13 -21.73 6.72 -19.13
N LEU A 14 -22.96 6.44 -18.70
CA LEU A 14 -23.30 6.28 -17.29
C LEU A 14 -22.80 4.95 -16.70
N LEU A 15 -22.80 3.87 -17.50
CA LEU A 15 -22.25 2.56 -17.11
C LEU A 15 -20.72 2.59 -16.94
N VAL A 16 -20.00 3.34 -17.78
CA VAL A 16 -18.55 3.55 -17.64
C VAL A 16 -18.21 4.34 -16.37
N ALA A 17 -19.07 5.30 -15.99
CA ALA A 17 -18.88 6.11 -14.77
C ALA A 17 -19.08 5.31 -13.46
N VAL A 18 -19.95 4.30 -13.45
CA VAL A 18 -20.14 3.41 -12.29
C VAL A 18 -18.97 2.43 -12.14
N ALA A 19 -18.41 1.92 -13.23
CA ALA A 19 -17.28 0.98 -13.17
C ALA A 19 -15.98 1.58 -12.61
N ILE A 20 -15.78 2.90 -12.73
CA ILE A 20 -14.60 3.60 -12.18
C ILE A 20 -14.75 4.00 -10.70
N ALA A 21 -15.96 3.88 -10.13
CA ALA A 21 -16.19 4.13 -8.71
C ALA A 21 -15.89 2.90 -7.82
N ASP A 22 -15.95 1.68 -8.39
CA ASP A 22 -15.80 0.40 -7.67
C ASP A 22 -14.38 -0.22 -7.75
N ALA A 23 -13.40 0.49 -8.32
CA ALA A 23 -12.00 0.01 -8.37
C ALA A 23 -11.14 0.47 -7.18
N ARG A 24 -11.75 1.03 -6.12
CA ARG A 24 -11.02 1.54 -4.94
C ARG A 24 -11.06 0.65 -3.69
N LEU A 25 -11.52 -0.60 -3.77
CA LEU A 25 -11.65 -1.46 -2.58
C LEU A 25 -10.95 -2.83 -2.61
N ALA A 26 -9.94 -3.05 -3.46
CA ALA A 26 -9.19 -4.32 -3.43
C ALA A 26 -7.68 -4.09 -3.44
N ILE A 27 -7.16 -3.46 -2.39
CA ILE A 27 -5.72 -3.54 -2.08
C ILE A 27 -5.49 -4.84 -1.30
N HIS A 28 -4.53 -5.64 -1.77
CA HIS A 28 -4.10 -6.98 -1.31
C HIS A 28 -4.81 -8.23 -1.87
N HIS A 29 -4.62 -8.55 -3.16
CA HIS A 29 -4.71 -9.96 -3.58
C HIS A 29 -3.73 -10.33 -4.72
N ASP A 30 -2.77 -11.20 -4.37
CA ASP A 30 -1.98 -12.12 -5.18
C ASP A 30 -1.44 -11.64 -6.56
N VAL A 31 -0.18 -11.21 -6.56
CA VAL A 31 0.60 -10.80 -7.75
C VAL A 31 0.63 -11.90 -8.83
N HIS A 32 0.47 -13.18 -8.46
CA HIS A 32 0.41 -14.28 -9.44
C HIS A 32 -0.87 -14.25 -10.30
N GLY A 33 -2.01 -13.81 -9.74
CA GLY A 33 -3.27 -13.69 -10.48
C GLY A 33 -3.23 -12.64 -11.59
N VAL A 34 -2.51 -11.53 -11.36
CA VAL A 34 -2.40 -10.42 -12.32
C VAL A 34 -1.54 -10.81 -13.54
N CYS A 35 -0.47 -11.59 -13.35
CA CYS A 35 0.36 -12.08 -14.45
C CYS A 35 -0.36 -13.09 -15.36
N CYS A 36 -1.23 -13.95 -14.82
CA CYS A 36 -1.98 -14.90 -15.66
C CYS A 36 -3.09 -14.20 -16.47
N ALA A 37 -3.73 -13.16 -15.92
CA ALA A 37 -4.78 -12.41 -16.61
C ALA A 37 -4.24 -11.64 -17.83
N ALA A 38 -3.06 -11.02 -17.73
CA ALA A 38 -2.42 -10.31 -18.83
C ALA A 38 -1.97 -11.23 -19.98
N ALA A 39 -1.71 -12.51 -19.69
CA ALA A 39 -1.32 -13.52 -20.68
C ALA A 39 -2.51 -14.23 -21.36
N GLY A 40 -3.76 -13.90 -20.99
CA GLY A 40 -4.98 -14.48 -21.57
C GLY A 40 -5.12 -15.99 -21.33
N ARG A 41 -4.55 -16.54 -20.25
CA ARG A 41 -4.58 -17.98 -19.93
C ARG A 41 -5.15 -18.22 -18.54
N ALA A 42 -5.94 -19.29 -18.40
CA ALA A 42 -6.46 -19.76 -17.13
C ALA A 42 -5.66 -20.98 -16.64
N GLY A 43 -4.95 -20.87 -15.51
CA GLY A 43 -4.34 -22.01 -14.80
C GLY A 43 -2.89 -21.83 -14.34
N SER A 44 -2.45 -22.71 -13.42
CA SER A 44 -1.13 -22.70 -12.75
C SER A 44 0.08 -22.99 -13.65
N ASN A 45 -0.07 -23.05 -14.97
CA ASN A 45 1.02 -23.27 -15.93
C ASN A 45 1.69 -21.96 -16.41
N CYS A 46 1.41 -20.83 -15.78
CA CYS A 46 2.05 -19.53 -16.07
C CYS A 46 3.55 -19.46 -15.65
N VAL A 47 4.01 -20.31 -14.73
CA VAL A 47 5.38 -20.25 -14.18
C VAL A 47 6.46 -20.46 -15.25
N GLY A 48 6.20 -21.29 -16.27
CA GLY A 48 7.17 -21.61 -17.32
C GLY A 48 7.19 -20.63 -18.51
N ALA A 49 6.08 -19.92 -18.76
CA ALA A 49 5.99 -18.97 -19.87
C ALA A 49 6.56 -17.58 -19.52
N CYS A 50 6.65 -17.25 -18.23
CA CYS A 50 7.21 -15.98 -17.76
C CYS A 50 8.75 -15.94 -17.84
N ALA A 51 9.43 -17.10 -17.78
CA ALA A 51 10.89 -17.19 -17.75
C ALA A 51 11.61 -16.98 -19.09
N ARG A 52 10.90 -16.93 -20.24
CA ARG A 52 11.51 -16.81 -21.58
C ARG A 52 11.43 -15.42 -22.22
N ALA A 53 10.83 -14.44 -21.56
CA ALA A 53 10.85 -13.03 -21.96
C ALA A 53 11.96 -12.24 -21.24
N MET A 54 13.06 -12.92 -20.89
CA MET A 54 14.11 -12.49 -19.94
C MET A 54 15.34 -11.85 -20.60
N GLU A 55 15.16 -11.00 -21.61
CA GLU A 55 16.24 -10.12 -22.10
C GLU A 55 15.90 -8.62 -22.06
N SER A 56 14.71 -8.24 -21.59
CA SER A 56 14.32 -6.81 -21.52
C SER A 56 13.53 -6.40 -20.26
N LEU A 57 13.50 -7.23 -19.19
CA LEU A 57 12.59 -6.99 -18.05
C LEU A 57 13.25 -6.88 -16.67
N ALA A 58 14.47 -6.36 -16.57
CA ALA A 58 14.99 -5.87 -15.28
C ALA A 58 14.24 -4.61 -14.76
N ALA A 59 13.44 -3.96 -15.61
CA ALA A 59 12.78 -2.68 -15.30
C ALA A 59 11.31 -2.79 -14.84
N PHE A 60 10.71 -3.98 -14.79
CA PHE A 60 9.25 -4.11 -14.58
C PHE A 60 8.81 -4.56 -13.18
N PHE A 61 9.72 -4.98 -12.30
CA PHE A 61 9.38 -5.36 -10.91
C PHE A 61 10.05 -4.50 -9.84
N VAL A 62 10.74 -3.41 -10.21
CA VAL A 62 11.40 -2.50 -9.26
C VAL A 62 10.86 -1.07 -9.31
N ASN A 63 9.81 -0.82 -10.10
CA ASN A 63 9.44 0.56 -10.45
C ASN A 63 8.29 1.18 -9.66
N ASP A 64 7.71 0.51 -8.66
CA ASP A 64 6.64 1.08 -7.83
C ASP A 64 6.76 0.74 -6.33
N VAL A 65 7.98 0.59 -5.80
CA VAL A 65 8.17 0.88 -4.37
C VAL A 65 8.47 2.36 -4.30
N ALA A 66 7.44 3.18 -4.11
CA ALA A 66 7.64 4.56 -3.71
C ALA A 66 8.67 4.54 -2.57
N ALA A 67 9.82 5.20 -2.77
CA ALA A 67 10.87 5.22 -1.77
C ALA A 67 10.23 5.71 -0.46
N VAL A 68 10.37 4.95 0.62
CA VAL A 68 9.92 5.42 1.94
C VAL A 68 10.71 6.70 2.18
N PRO A 69 10.04 7.87 2.24
CA PRO A 69 10.75 9.14 2.37
C PRO A 69 11.61 9.06 3.62
N ALA A 70 12.85 9.53 3.54
CA ALA A 70 13.74 9.52 4.69
C ALA A 70 13.09 10.36 5.80
N LEU A 71 12.75 9.72 6.92
CA LEU A 71 12.12 10.39 8.06
C LEU A 71 13.19 10.96 8.98
N THR A 72 13.08 12.25 9.26
CA THR A 72 13.88 12.92 10.30
C THR A 72 13.05 13.03 11.57
N CYS A 73 13.48 12.38 12.65
CA CYS A 73 12.81 12.48 13.94
C CYS A 73 12.97 13.89 14.55
N ARG A 74 11.86 14.50 14.95
CA ARG A 74 11.78 15.86 15.51
C ARG A 74 11.50 15.87 17.01
N LYS A 75 10.88 14.81 17.53
CA LYS A 75 10.60 14.66 18.96
C LYS A 75 10.86 13.22 19.37
N VAL A 76 11.74 13.03 20.34
CA VAL A 76 12.09 11.72 20.89
C VAL A 76 11.50 11.54 22.28
N HIS A 77 11.16 10.31 22.62
CA HIS A 77 10.72 9.89 23.95
C HIS A 77 11.45 8.62 24.36
N GLY A 78 11.93 8.58 25.59
CA GLY A 78 12.48 7.37 26.19
C GLY A 78 11.36 6.64 26.91
N VAL A 79 11.06 5.41 26.48
CA VAL A 79 9.99 4.60 27.07
C VAL A 79 10.23 4.41 28.57
N LYS A 80 9.19 4.59 29.38
CA LYS A 80 9.23 4.50 30.85
C LYS A 80 8.67 3.16 31.32
N ALA A 81 8.89 2.86 32.60
CA ALA A 81 8.34 1.65 33.21
C ALA A 81 6.80 1.63 33.12
N GLY A 82 6.25 0.52 32.62
CA GLY A 82 4.82 0.32 32.44
C GLY A 82 4.23 0.90 31.15
N GLU A 83 5.04 1.58 30.32
CA GLU A 83 4.59 2.09 29.02
C GLU A 83 4.63 1.01 27.94
N THR A 84 3.61 1.02 27.08
CA THR A 84 3.53 0.27 25.82
C THR A 84 3.54 1.26 24.64
N CYS A 85 3.83 0.77 23.41
CA CYS A 85 3.71 1.60 22.20
C CYS A 85 2.36 2.34 22.12
N SER A 86 1.26 1.66 22.45
CA SER A 86 -0.08 2.24 22.38
C SER A 86 -0.27 3.36 23.42
N SER A 87 0.18 3.14 24.66
CA SER A 87 0.10 4.17 25.70
C SER A 87 0.93 5.41 25.38
N VAL A 88 2.13 5.22 24.81
CA VAL A 88 3.01 6.32 24.40
C VAL A 88 2.41 7.09 23.22
N ALA A 89 1.88 6.37 22.22
CA ALA A 89 1.22 6.98 21.07
C ALA A 89 0.00 7.81 21.51
N GLN A 90 -0.88 7.25 22.34
CA GLN A 90 -2.05 7.96 22.87
C GLN A 90 -1.66 9.19 23.70
N ALA A 91 -0.67 9.07 24.58
CA ALA A 91 -0.18 10.20 25.38
C ALA A 91 0.43 11.30 24.51
N ALA A 92 0.96 10.95 23.34
CA ALA A 92 1.47 11.89 22.34
C ALA A 92 0.39 12.44 21.38
N GLY A 93 -0.86 11.97 21.47
CA GLY A 93 -1.94 12.33 20.56
C GLY A 93 -1.81 11.72 19.16
N LEU A 94 -1.08 10.61 19.04
CA LEU A 94 -0.86 9.88 17.77
C LEU A 94 -1.80 8.69 17.65
N THR A 95 -2.16 8.34 16.41
CA THR A 95 -2.70 7.02 16.13
C THR A 95 -1.59 5.97 16.25
N GLN A 96 -1.98 4.69 16.39
CA GLN A 96 -1.01 3.59 16.41
C GLN A 96 -0.22 3.53 15.08
N ASP A 97 -0.89 3.81 13.96
CA ASP A 97 -0.29 3.77 12.63
C ASP A 97 0.72 4.90 12.43
N ASP A 98 0.41 6.13 12.87
CA ASP A 98 1.37 7.25 12.82
C ASP A 98 2.63 6.94 13.64
N PHE A 99 2.44 6.40 14.85
CA PHE A 99 3.56 6.01 15.71
C PHE A 99 4.43 4.93 15.06
N LEU A 100 3.83 3.91 14.44
CA LEU A 100 4.57 2.86 13.73
C LEU A 100 5.24 3.41 12.46
N GLY A 101 4.61 4.36 11.77
CA GLY A 101 5.19 5.07 10.64
C GLY A 101 6.45 5.84 11.01
N PHE A 102 6.48 6.47 12.19
CA PHE A 102 7.68 7.15 12.71
C PHE A 102 8.76 6.19 13.22
N ASN A 103 8.40 4.94 13.52
CA ASN A 103 9.28 3.94 14.13
C ASN A 103 9.23 2.61 13.38
N PRO A 104 9.57 2.55 12.07
CA PRO A 104 9.35 1.37 11.24
C PRO A 104 10.12 0.11 11.70
N ASN A 105 11.15 0.28 12.53
CA ASN A 105 11.97 -0.82 13.06
C ASN A 105 11.58 -1.25 14.48
N ILE A 106 10.52 -0.68 15.07
CA ILE A 106 10.12 -1.02 16.44
C ILE A 106 9.40 -2.37 16.50
N ASN A 107 9.73 -3.17 17.51
CA ASN A 107 8.91 -4.30 17.93
C ASN A 107 8.18 -3.92 19.22
N CYS A 108 6.87 -3.67 19.11
CA CYS A 108 6.05 -3.24 20.24
C CYS A 108 5.82 -4.29 21.32
N GLU A 109 6.02 -5.57 21.02
CA GLU A 109 5.95 -6.66 22.00
C GLU A 109 7.21 -6.75 22.87
N LYS A 110 8.31 -6.13 22.41
CA LYS A 110 9.63 -6.19 23.06
C LYS A 110 10.17 -4.81 23.42
N VAL A 111 9.30 -3.81 23.53
CA VAL A 111 9.71 -2.46 23.94
C VAL A 111 10.21 -2.49 25.39
N PHE A 112 11.27 -1.74 25.68
CA PHE A 112 11.91 -1.73 26.99
C PHE A 112 12.16 -0.33 27.52
N VAL A 113 12.29 -0.21 28.84
CA VAL A 113 12.55 1.06 29.52
C VAL A 113 13.87 1.66 29.03
N GLY A 114 13.84 2.93 28.62
CA GLY A 114 14.97 3.65 28.05
C GLY A 114 15.12 3.51 26.53
N GLN A 115 14.29 2.71 25.86
CA GLN A 115 14.26 2.67 24.40
C GLN A 115 13.79 4.02 23.84
N TRP A 116 14.54 4.57 22.89
CA TRP A 116 14.16 5.80 22.20
C TRP A 116 13.13 5.50 21.10
N VAL A 117 12.03 6.25 21.12
CA VAL A 117 10.99 6.23 20.10
C VAL A 117 10.71 7.64 19.60
N CYS A 118 10.33 7.76 18.34
CA CYS A 118 9.99 9.00 17.69
C CYS A 118 8.49 9.31 17.83
N LEU A 119 8.15 10.53 18.24
CA LEU A 119 6.78 11.01 18.41
C LEU A 119 6.38 12.08 17.39
N ALA A 120 7.31 12.56 16.58
CA ALA A 120 7.05 13.47 15.48
C ALA A 120 8.19 13.34 14.47
N ALA A 121 7.89 13.19 13.20
CA ALA A 121 8.88 13.11 12.13
C ALA A 121 8.50 14.03 10.96
N THR A 122 9.50 14.47 10.20
CA THR A 122 9.32 15.15 8.91
C THR A 122 9.95 14.30 7.82
N SER A 123 9.30 14.18 6.67
CA SER A 123 9.94 13.67 5.46
C SER A 123 11.01 14.66 5.00
N ALA A 124 12.19 14.14 4.68
CA ALA A 124 13.26 14.91 4.04
C ALA A 124 12.88 15.32 2.61
#